data_AF-A0ABD5DIJ5-F1
#
_entry.id   AF-A0ABD5DIJ5-F1
#
_cell.length_a   1.000
_cell.length_b   1.000
_cell.length_c   1.000
_cell.angle_alpha   90.00
_cell.angle_beta   90.00
_cell.angle_gamma   90.00
#
_symmetry.space_group_name_H-M   'P 1'
#
loop_
_entity.id
_entity.type
_entity.pdbx_description
1 polymer ?
#
loop_
_entity_poly.entity_id
_entity_poly.type
_entity_poly.pdbx_seq_one_letter_code
_entity_poly.pdbx_strand_id
1 'polypeptide(L)' 'DIGVISGALPFITDHFTLSSQLQEWVVSSMMLGAAIGALFNGWLSFRLGRKYSLMAGAVLFVAGSIGSAFAASVEVLLVA' A
#
# COMPACT_ATOMS: atom_id res chain seq x y z
N ASP A 1 0.79 5.11 6.78
CA ASP A 1 0.63 3.73 6.28
C ASP A 1 0.55 2.72 7.43
N ILE A 2 1.54 2.60 8.33
CA ILE A 2 1.51 1.58 9.42
C ILE A 2 0.33 1.78 10.41
N GLY A 3 0.07 3.02 10.84
CA GLY A 3 -1.07 3.29 11.73
C GLY A 3 -2.42 3.08 11.06
N VAL A 4 -2.51 3.24 9.73
CA VAL A 4 -3.74 3.04 8.97
C VAL A 4 -4.03 1.55 8.83
N ILE A 5 -3.03 0.74 8.46
CA ILE A 5 -3.21 -0.72 8.37
C ILE A 5 -3.43 -1.33 9.75
N SER A 6 -2.74 -0.89 10.80
CA SER A 6 -2.97 -1.41 12.16
C SER A 6 -4.41 -1.18 12.64
N GLY A 7 -5.05 -0.10 12.21
CA GLY A 7 -6.47 0.17 12.50
C GLY A 7 -7.42 -0.58 11.58
N ALA A 8 -7.05 -0.81 10.32
CA ALA A 8 -7.92 -1.44 9.31
C ALA A 8 -7.84 -2.97 9.28
N LEU A 9 -6.69 -3.56 9.62
CA LEU A 9 -6.39 -4.99 9.48
C LEU A 9 -7.39 -5.89 10.21
N PRO A 10 -7.85 -5.60 11.46
CA PRO A 10 -8.88 -6.40 12.10
C PRO A 10 -10.19 -6.44 11.29
N PHE A 11 -10.61 -5.30 10.75
CA PHE A 11 -11.83 -5.20 9.94
C PHE A 11 -11.70 -5.94 8.60
N ILE A 12 -10.51 -5.90 7.98
CA ILE A 12 -10.23 -6.62 6.73
C ILE A 12 -10.22 -8.14 7.01
N THR A 13 -9.60 -8.56 8.10
CA THR A 13 -9.57 -9.96 8.54
C THR A 13 -10.97 -10.49 8.80
N ASP A 14 -11.83 -9.71 9.47
CA ASP A 14 -13.22 -10.09 9.74
C ASP A 14 -14.08 -10.11 8.46
N HIS A 15 -13.92 -9.12 7.58
CA HIS A 15 -14.70 -9.00 6.34
C HIS A 15 -14.37 -10.10 5.33
N PHE A 16 -13.08 -10.46 5.19
CA PHE A 16 -12.63 -11.46 4.23
C PHE A 16 -12.35 -12.83 4.87
N THR A 17 -12.59 -13.00 6.18
CA THR A 17 -12.25 -14.21 6.95
C THR A 17 -10.80 -14.67 6.68
N LEU A 18 -9.85 -13.73 6.80
CA LEU A 18 -8.46 -13.99 6.47
C LEU A 18 -7.83 -14.99 7.45
N SER A 19 -7.08 -15.95 6.91
CA SER A 19 -6.18 -16.77 7.72
C SER A 19 -4.99 -15.94 8.20
N SER A 20 -4.34 -16.35 9.29
CA SER A 20 -3.15 -15.68 9.84
C SER A 20 -2.06 -15.50 8.79
N GLN A 21 -1.90 -16.50 7.90
CA GLN A 21 -0.94 -16.45 6.82
C GLN A 21 -1.28 -15.36 5.79
N LEU A 22 -2.55 -15.19 5.41
CA LEU A 22 -2.95 -14.13 4.49
C LEU A 22 -2.79 -12.74 5.12
N GLN A 23 -3.06 -12.61 6.42
CA GLN A 23 -2.80 -11.36 7.14
C GLN A 23 -1.33 -10.95 7.10
N GLU A 24 -0.41 -11.91 7.29
CA GLU A 24 1.03 -11.68 7.16
C GLU A 24 1.43 -11.30 5.72
N TRP A 25 0.82 -11.93 4.70
CA TRP A 25 1.04 -11.54 3.31
C TRP A 25 0.57 -10.12 3.00
N VAL A 26 -0.56 -9.67 3.56
CA VAL A 26 -1.05 -8.29 3.43
C VAL A 26 -0.03 -7.31 4.01
N VAL A 27 0.44 -7.53 5.23
CA VAL A 27 1.42 -6.64 5.85
C VAL A 27 2.77 -6.67 5.09
N SER A 28 3.21 -7.86 4.68
CA SER A 28 4.50 -8.03 3.99
C SER A 28 4.51 -7.41 2.60
N SER A 29 3.43 -7.55 1.83
CA SER A 29 3.29 -6.93 0.51
C SER A 29 3.31 -5.40 0.59
N MET A 30 2.65 -4.81 1.59
CA MET A 30 2.71 -3.37 1.85
C MET A 30 4.14 -2.90 2.15
N MET A 31 4.87 -3.61 3.02
CA MET A 31 6.27 -3.26 3.32
C MET A 31 7.18 -3.42 2.11
N LEU A 32 6.98 -4.47 1.30
CA LEU A 32 7.71 -4.70 0.07
C LEU A 32 7.46 -3.58 -0.95
N GLY A 33 6.21 -3.18 -1.15
CA GLY A 33 5.83 -2.05 -2.00
C GLY A 33 6.46 -0.74 -1.53
N ALA A 34 6.45 -0.48 -0.21
CA ALA A 34 7.09 0.69 0.38
C ALA A 34 8.62 0.68 0.18
N ALA A 35 9.27 -0.47 0.34
CA ALA A 35 10.71 -0.61 0.14
C ALA A 35 11.10 -0.34 -1.32
N ILE A 36 10.39 -0.95 -2.28
CA ILE A 36 10.60 -0.70 -3.71
C ILE A 36 10.34 0.78 -4.02
N GLY A 37 9.22 1.34 -3.55
CA GLY A 37 8.88 2.74 -3.74
C GLY A 37 9.95 3.70 -3.20
N ALA A 38 10.54 3.40 -2.04
CA ALA A 38 11.60 4.20 -1.45
C ALA A 38 12.88 4.22 -2.31
N LEU A 39 13.26 3.08 -2.88
CA LEU A 39 14.41 2.97 -3.79
C LEU A 39 14.20 3.83 -5.04
N PHE A 40 13.01 3.75 -5.67
CA PHE A 40 12.68 4.56 -6.85
C PHE A 40 12.55 6.04 -6.52
N ASN A 41 11.99 6.39 -5.37
CA ASN A 41 11.80 7.77 -4.95
C ASN A 41 13.14 8.53 -4.78
N GLY A 42 14.22 7.84 -4.41
CA GLY A 42 15.56 8.46 -4.36
C GLY A 42 16.03 8.98 -5.71
N TRP A 43 15.90 8.15 -6.76
CA TRP A 43 16.25 8.54 -8.13
C TRP A 43 15.28 9.59 -8.70
N LEU A 44 13.99 9.43 -8.43
CA LEU A 44 12.95 10.35 -8.89
C LEU A 44 13.12 11.75 -8.28
N SER A 45 13.42 11.82 -6.98
CA SER A 45 13.68 13.07 -6.25
C SER A 45 14.93 13.78 -6.77
N PHE A 46 15.97 13.04 -7.18
CA PHE A 46 17.17 13.63 -7.79
C PHE A 46 16.87 14.26 -9.16
N ARG A 47 16.04 13.64 -9.99
CA ARG A 47 15.73 14.14 -11.35
C ARG A 47 14.64 15.20 -11.41
N LEU A 48 13.54 15.02 -10.68
CA LEU A 48 12.38 15.91 -10.72
C LEU A 48 12.39 16.94 -9.59
N GLY A 49 13.24 16.78 -8.58
CA GLY A 49 13.23 17.60 -7.38
C GLY A 49 12.19 17.14 -6.34
N ARG A 50 12.43 17.52 -5.09
CA ARG A 50 11.71 17.03 -3.90
C ARG A 50 10.19 17.24 -3.95
N LYS A 51 9.72 18.39 -4.46
CA LYS A 51 8.27 18.73 -4.53
C LYS A 51 7.52 17.76 -5.45
N TYR A 52 8.04 17.53 -6.65
CA TYR A 52 7.37 16.68 -7.64
C TYR A 52 7.44 15.20 -7.27
N SER A 53 8.53 14.76 -6.63
CA SER A 53 8.62 13.41 -6.06
C SER A 53 7.56 13.17 -4.99
N LEU A 54 7.34 14.15 -4.10
CA LEU A 54 6.30 14.05 -3.08
C LEU A 54 4.89 14.01 -3.68
N MET A 55 4.63 14.84 -4.70
CA MET A 55 3.34 14.84 -5.41
C MET A 55 3.11 13.50 -6.14
N ALA A 56 4.12 12.93 -6.78
CA ALA A 56 4.01 11.62 -7.42
C ALA A 56 3.66 10.52 -6.41
N GLY A 57 4.32 10.51 -5.25
CA GLY A 57 3.98 9.59 -4.16
C GLY A 57 2.55 9.78 -3.63
N ALA A 58 2.10 11.03 -3.48
CA ALA A 58 0.73 11.33 -3.06
C ALA A 58 -0.32 10.84 -4.08
N VAL A 59 -0.07 11.03 -5.38
CA VAL A 59 -0.95 10.52 -6.44
C VAL A 59 -1.01 9.00 -6.43
N LEU A 60 0.15 8.33 -6.30
CA LEU A 60 0.21 6.87 -6.18
C LEU A 60 -0.56 6.37 -4.96
N PHE A 61 -0.41 7.04 -3.81
CA PHE A 61 -1.13 6.67 -2.58
C PHE A 61 -2.64 6.80 -2.74
N VAL A 62 -3.13 7.88 -3.36
CA VAL A 62 -4.56 8.07 -3.63
C VAL A 62 -5.08 7.01 -4.60
N ALA A 63 -4.35 6.73 -5.68
CA ALA A 63 -4.72 5.71 -6.66
C ALA A 63 -4.82 4.31 -6.02
N GLY A 64 -3.81 3.92 -5.23
CA GLY A 64 -3.82 2.66 -4.49
C GLY A 64 -4.98 2.58 -3.50
N SER A 65 -5.23 3.65 -2.73
CA SER A 65 -6.36 3.71 -1.79
C SER A 65 -7.72 3.54 -2.47
N ILE A 66 -7.91 4.14 -3.65
CA ILE A 66 -9.13 3.95 -4.46
C ILE A 66 -9.20 2.50 -4.95
N GLY A 67 -8.09 1.92 -5.42
CA GLY A 67 -8.01 0.51 -5.80
C GLY A 67 -8.42 -0.42 -4.66
N SER A 68 -7.91 -0.19 -3.45
CA SER A 68 -8.27 -0.96 -2.25
C SER A 68 -9.75 -0.80 -1.89
N ALA A 69 -10.34 0.38 -2.07
CA ALA A 69 -11.76 0.62 -1.79
C ALA A 69 -12.70 -0.18 -2.72
N PHE A 70 -12.25 -0.50 -3.94
CA PHE A 70 -13.00 -1.32 -4.90
C PHE A 70 -12.55 -2.79 -4.94
N ALA A 71 -11.71 -3.23 -4.01
CA ALA A 71 -11.22 -4.60 -3.98
C ALA A 71 -12.35 -5.59 -3.67
N ALA A 72 -12.73 -6.39 -4.67
CA ALA A 72 -13.77 -7.43 -4.54
C ALA A 72 -13.24 -8.75 -3.93
N SER A 73 -11.92 -8.90 -3.82
CA SER A 73 -11.27 -10.07 -3.24
C SER A 73 -9.94 -9.69 -2.59
N VAL A 74 -9.44 -10.59 -1.73
CA VAL A 74 -8.16 -10.44 -1.02
C VAL A 74 -6.98 -10.32 -2.00
N GLU A 75 -7.03 -11.05 -3.12
CA GLU A 75 -5.99 -10.98 -4.15
C GLU A 75 -5.93 -9.59 -4.80
N VAL A 76 -7.09 -8.98 -5.07
CA VAL A 76 -7.15 -7.62 -5.60
C VAL A 76 -6.65 -6.62 -4.56
N LEU A 77 -6.98 -6.85 -3.27
CA LEU A 77 -6.49 -6.02 -2.17
C LEU A 77 -4.97 -6.11 -1.98
N LEU A 78 -4.35 -7.26 -2.27
CA LEU A 78 -2.90 -7.46 -2.16
C LEU A 78 -2.10 -6.75 -3.28
N VAL A 79 -2.73 -6.49 -4.42
CA VAL A 79 -2.08 -5.90 -5.61
C VAL A 79 -2.36 -4.40 -5.74
N ALA A 80 -3.46 -3.92 -5.16
CA ALA A 80 -3.88 -2.51 -5.18
C ALA A 80 -2.98 -1.60 -4.32
#